data_AF-A0A0W7X0T1-F1
#
_entry.id   AF-A0A0W7X0T1-F1
#
_cell.length_a   1.000
_cell.length_b   1.000
_cell.length_c   1.000
_cell.angle_alpha   90.00
_cell.angle_beta   90.00
_cell.angle_gamma   90.00
#
_symmetry.space_group_name_H-M   'P 1'
#
loop_
_entity.id
_entity.type
_entity.pdbx_description
1 polymer ?
#
loop_
_entity_poly.entity_id
_entity_poly.type
_entity_poly.pdbx_seq_one_letter_code
_entity_poly.pdbx_strand_id
1 'polypeptide(L)'
;MTPCTTCHAPSLTQFASPDLVGRIVYEGHDPADDPAWRESGAATLEDYARWCSHLCGLTCLRMALGPSAPSLFELRDGALKYGAYTEDAEGTIRGLIYAPFAEYVREVHAVDATVHRHLTVEEIAELLDAGRTVIASVHFEIRRPERPAPGRGGHLILLTGRTADGALHLHNPSGIDARSRTADLSPAAFEPFFAGRGVSMAVGGAPGTR
;
A
#
# COMPACT_ATOMS: atom_id res chain seq x y z
N MET A 1 8.06 10.04 12.49
CA MET A 1 8.54 9.64 11.16
C MET A 1 8.73 10.88 10.31
N THR A 2 9.89 11.03 9.68
CA THR A 2 10.15 12.10 8.71
C THR A 2 9.39 11.77 7.41
N PRO A 3 8.60 12.70 6.86
CA PRO A 3 7.90 12.46 5.59
C PRO A 3 8.90 12.27 4.44
N CYS A 4 8.48 11.60 3.37
CA CYS A 4 9.27 11.50 2.15
C CYS A 4 9.62 12.88 1.62
N THR A 5 10.89 13.11 1.26
CA THR A 5 11.34 14.40 0.72
C THR A 5 10.84 14.65 -0.70
N THR A 6 10.43 13.60 -1.42
CA THR A 6 9.95 13.69 -2.80
C THR A 6 8.46 14.00 -2.87
N CYS A 7 7.63 13.34 -2.05
CA CYS A 7 6.16 13.45 -2.14
C CYS A 7 5.48 13.90 -0.85
N HIS A 8 6.23 14.13 0.23
CA HIS A 8 5.73 14.52 1.57
C HIS A 8 4.77 13.51 2.24
N ALA A 9 4.46 12.39 1.59
CA ALA A 9 3.72 11.29 2.20
C ALA A 9 4.58 10.56 3.24
N PRO A 10 4.00 10.02 4.32
CA PRO A 10 4.72 9.15 5.23
C PRO A 10 5.08 7.84 4.52
N SER A 11 6.26 7.28 4.84
CA SER A 11 6.65 5.95 4.40
C SER A 11 6.40 4.96 5.53
N LEU A 12 5.35 4.15 5.40
CA LEU A 12 4.86 3.23 6.44
C LEU A 12 4.95 1.78 5.97
N THR A 13 5.09 0.87 6.92
CA THR A 13 5.01 -0.57 6.70
C THR A 13 3.71 -1.15 7.26
N GLN A 14 3.25 -2.27 6.69
CA GLN A 14 2.09 -3.03 7.21
C GLN A 14 2.44 -3.81 8.49
N PHE A 15 3.74 -3.99 8.74
CA PHE A 15 4.29 -4.51 9.99
C PHE A 15 4.69 -3.33 10.88
N ALA A 16 4.53 -3.47 12.20
CA ALA A 16 4.73 -2.38 13.14
C ALA A 16 6.21 -2.03 13.31
N SER A 17 7.11 -3.01 13.21
CA SER A 17 8.57 -2.79 13.22
C SER A 17 9.17 -2.89 11.81
N PRO A 18 9.57 -1.76 11.17
CA PRO A 18 10.12 -1.77 9.81
C PRO A 18 11.38 -2.63 9.65
N ASP A 19 12.16 -2.82 10.71
CA ASP A 19 13.40 -3.61 10.69
C ASP A 19 13.16 -5.13 10.85
N LEU A 20 11.92 -5.55 11.11
CA LEU A 20 11.53 -6.96 11.14
C LEU A 20 10.94 -7.45 9.81
N VAL A 21 10.58 -6.55 8.89
CA VAL A 21 9.87 -6.90 7.65
C VAL A 21 10.59 -8.00 6.88
N GLY A 22 11.90 -7.85 6.65
CA GLY A 22 12.70 -8.86 5.95
C GLY A 22 12.67 -10.23 6.61
N ARG A 23 12.81 -10.27 7.94
CA ARG A 23 12.78 -11.51 8.72
C ARG A 23 11.42 -12.19 8.67
N ILE A 24 10.34 -11.41 8.76
CA ILE A 24 8.97 -11.94 8.71
C ILE A 24 8.69 -12.53 7.32
N VAL A 25 8.97 -11.79 6.24
CA VAL A 25 8.54 -12.20 4.89
C VAL A 25 9.48 -13.18 4.20
N TYR A 26 10.73 -13.33 4.66
CA TYR A 26 11.72 -14.23 4.04
C TYR A 26 12.29 -15.31 4.96
N GLU A 27 12.31 -15.10 6.28
CA GLU A 27 13.00 -16.00 7.23
C GLU A 27 12.02 -16.77 8.13
N GLY A 28 10.71 -16.52 7.99
CA GLY A 28 9.67 -17.19 8.79
C GLY A 28 9.62 -16.70 10.24
N HIS A 29 10.12 -15.49 10.51
CA HIS A 29 9.98 -14.87 11.83
C HIS A 29 8.50 -14.64 12.16
N ASP A 30 8.10 -14.99 13.38
CA ASP A 30 6.71 -14.88 13.82
C ASP A 30 6.33 -13.39 13.95
N PRO A 31 5.29 -12.90 13.26
CA PRO A 31 4.79 -11.55 13.49
C PRO A 31 4.39 -11.26 14.93
N ALA A 32 4.06 -12.28 15.74
CA ALA A 32 3.77 -12.11 17.16
C ALA A 32 5.00 -11.65 17.98
N ASP A 33 6.21 -11.73 17.43
CA ASP A 33 7.43 -11.22 18.07
C ASP A 33 7.67 -9.71 17.79
N ASP A 34 6.79 -9.04 17.04
CA ASP A 34 6.94 -7.61 16.73
C ASP A 34 6.74 -6.74 17.99
N PRO A 35 7.78 -6.09 18.54
CA PRO A 35 7.68 -5.35 19.80
C PRO A 35 6.82 -4.10 19.69
N ALA A 36 6.63 -3.58 18.47
CA ALA A 36 5.90 -2.34 18.21
C ALA A 36 4.43 -2.60 17.84
N TRP A 37 3.94 -3.84 17.90
CA TRP A 37 2.59 -4.22 17.43
C TRP A 37 1.48 -3.29 17.90
N ARG A 38 1.56 -2.73 19.12
CA ARG A 38 0.58 -1.80 19.69
C ARG A 38 0.43 -0.52 18.88
N GLU A 39 1.49 -0.05 18.23
CA GLU A 39 1.49 1.16 17.39
C GLU A 39 0.65 0.99 16.11
N SER A 40 0.34 -0.26 15.73
CA SER A 40 -0.56 -0.55 14.61
C SER A 40 -2.02 -0.16 14.91
N GLY A 41 -2.39 -0.07 16.20
CA GLY A 41 -3.76 0.10 16.68
C GLY A 41 -4.51 -1.22 16.91
N ALA A 42 -3.86 -2.39 16.74
CA ALA A 42 -4.49 -3.67 16.99
C ALA A 42 -4.97 -3.82 18.44
N ALA A 43 -6.12 -4.49 18.64
CA ALA A 43 -6.69 -4.67 19.97
C ALA A 43 -5.86 -5.65 20.82
N THR A 44 -5.31 -6.69 20.17
CA THR A 44 -4.47 -7.71 20.79
C THR A 44 -3.29 -8.08 19.89
N LEU A 45 -2.28 -8.73 20.48
CA LEU A 45 -1.15 -9.26 19.72
C LEU A 45 -1.59 -10.32 18.70
N GLU A 46 -2.53 -11.19 19.08
CA GLU A 46 -3.11 -12.20 18.19
C GLU A 46 -3.81 -11.55 16.99
N ASP A 47 -4.57 -10.49 17.22
CA ASP A 47 -5.22 -9.72 16.16
C ASP A 47 -4.18 -9.07 15.23
N TYR A 48 -3.11 -8.52 15.80
CA TYR A 48 -1.99 -8.01 15.00
C TYR A 48 -1.35 -9.09 14.13
N ALA A 49 -0.92 -10.20 14.74
CA ALA A 49 -0.19 -11.28 14.06
C ALA A 49 -1.03 -11.94 12.96
N ARG A 50 -2.35 -12.06 13.17
CA ARG A 50 -3.29 -12.56 12.17
C ARG A 50 -3.39 -11.66 10.95
N TRP A 51 -3.41 -10.34 11.15
CA TRP A 51 -3.76 -9.39 10.07
C TRP A 51 -2.58 -8.72 9.39
N CYS A 52 -1.43 -8.52 10.06
CA CYS A 52 -0.36 -7.64 9.58
C CYS A 52 0.16 -8.00 8.16
N SER A 53 0.10 -9.27 7.76
CA SER A 53 0.51 -9.75 6.43
C SER A 53 -0.50 -9.44 5.30
N HIS A 54 -1.71 -8.97 5.62
CA HIS A 54 -2.82 -8.74 4.67
C HIS A 54 -3.15 -7.25 4.44
N LEU A 55 -2.53 -6.34 5.19
CA LEU A 55 -2.91 -4.92 5.24
C LEU A 55 -2.07 -4.01 4.32
N CYS A 56 -1.41 -4.55 3.29
CA CYS A 56 -0.63 -3.75 2.32
C CYS A 56 -1.47 -2.63 1.70
N GLY A 57 -2.70 -2.92 1.26
CA GLY A 57 -3.60 -1.93 0.66
C GLY A 57 -4.06 -0.85 1.63
N LEU A 58 -4.37 -1.20 2.88
CA LEU A 58 -4.73 -0.21 3.90
C LEU A 58 -3.54 0.60 4.39
N THR A 59 -2.34 0.03 4.35
CA THR A 59 -1.12 0.80 4.59
C THR A 59 -0.90 1.81 3.46
N CYS A 60 -1.18 1.45 2.21
CA CYS A 60 -1.17 2.40 1.09
C CYS A 60 -2.19 3.52 1.29
N LEU A 61 -3.42 3.20 1.71
CA LEU A 61 -4.43 4.20 2.05
C LEU A 61 -3.93 5.12 3.17
N ARG A 62 -3.40 4.57 4.26
CA ARG A 62 -2.88 5.36 5.39
C ARG A 62 -1.79 6.33 4.94
N MET A 63 -0.90 5.88 4.06
CA MET A 63 0.13 6.74 3.49
C MET A 63 -0.46 7.85 2.63
N ALA A 64 -1.44 7.52 1.78
CA ALA A 64 -2.10 8.49 0.91
C ALA A 64 -2.90 9.54 1.71
N LEU A 65 -3.57 9.15 2.79
CA LEU A 65 -4.30 10.05 3.70
C LEU A 65 -3.36 10.96 4.53
N GLY A 66 -2.08 10.60 4.65
CA GLY A 66 -1.06 11.41 5.29
C GLY A 66 -1.03 11.32 6.83
N PRO A 67 -0.36 12.25 7.51
CA PRO A 67 -0.03 12.13 8.94
C PRO A 67 -1.23 12.08 9.91
N SER A 68 -2.40 12.59 9.48
CA SER A 68 -3.61 12.60 10.31
C SER A 68 -4.51 11.37 10.07
N ALA A 69 -4.04 10.40 9.28
CA ALA A 69 -4.78 9.19 9.01
C ALA A 69 -5.02 8.38 10.30
N PRO A 70 -6.17 7.67 10.41
CA PRO A 70 -6.39 6.70 11.49
C PRO A 70 -5.29 5.64 11.56
N SER A 71 -5.22 4.93 12.69
CA SER A 71 -4.33 3.79 12.83
C SER A 71 -4.66 2.71 11.79
N LEU A 72 -3.69 1.83 11.52
CA LEU A 72 -3.84 0.81 10.49
C LEU A 72 -5.03 -0.13 10.80
N PHE A 73 -5.24 -0.44 12.08
CA PHE A 73 -6.32 -1.33 12.52
C PHE A 73 -7.68 -0.62 12.61
N GLU A 74 -7.74 0.69 12.89
CA GLU A 74 -8.98 1.46 12.70
C GLU A 74 -9.40 1.48 11.22
N LEU A 75 -8.42 1.66 10.31
CA LEU A 75 -8.69 1.57 8.87
C LEU A 75 -9.19 0.18 8.47
N ARG A 76 -8.63 -0.88 9.06
CA ARG A 76 -9.08 -2.26 8.85
C ARG A 76 -10.53 -2.44 9.30
N ASP A 77 -10.86 -2.00 10.50
CA ASP A 77 -12.20 -2.16 11.06
C ASP A 77 -13.24 -1.41 10.24
N GLY A 78 -12.89 -0.22 9.73
CA GLY A 78 -13.71 0.51 8.76
C GLY A 78 -13.90 -0.27 7.46
N ALA A 79 -12.80 -0.73 6.85
CA ALA A 79 -12.84 -1.43 5.57
C ALA A 79 -13.60 -2.77 5.63
N LEU A 80 -13.54 -3.49 6.76
CA LEU A 80 -14.29 -4.72 6.99
C LEU A 80 -15.80 -4.51 6.93
N LYS A 81 -16.31 -3.38 7.42
CA LYS A 81 -17.75 -3.06 7.38
C LYS A 81 -18.28 -2.89 5.95
N TYR A 82 -17.41 -2.56 5.01
CA TYR A 82 -17.72 -2.45 3.58
C TYR A 82 -17.50 -3.78 2.83
N GLY A 83 -16.98 -4.82 3.48
CA GLY A 83 -16.61 -6.07 2.81
C GLY A 83 -15.34 -5.96 1.96
N ALA A 84 -14.44 -5.03 2.28
CA ALA A 84 -13.16 -4.88 1.58
C ALA A 84 -12.19 -6.04 1.84
N TYR A 85 -12.45 -6.84 2.87
CA TYR A 85 -11.75 -8.08 3.19
C TYR A 85 -12.78 -9.16 3.52
N THR A 86 -12.45 -10.39 3.14
CA THR A 86 -13.25 -11.59 3.42
C THR A 86 -12.35 -12.73 3.86
N GLU A 87 -12.89 -13.64 4.65
CA GLU A 87 -12.25 -14.91 4.98
C GLU A 87 -12.90 -16.04 4.16
N ASP A 88 -12.14 -17.07 3.82
CA ASP A 88 -12.72 -18.31 3.28
C ASP A 88 -13.23 -19.25 4.38
N ALA A 89 -13.75 -20.41 3.99
CA ALA A 89 -14.34 -21.38 4.92
C ALA A 89 -13.31 -21.90 5.96
N GLU A 90 -12.03 -21.87 5.60
CA GLU A 90 -10.91 -22.27 6.43
C GLU A 90 -10.36 -21.11 7.31
N GLY A 91 -10.93 -19.91 7.20
CA GLY A 91 -10.53 -18.73 7.95
C GLY A 91 -9.34 -17.98 7.35
N THR A 92 -8.98 -18.25 6.09
CA THR A 92 -7.88 -17.56 5.40
C THR A 92 -8.34 -16.19 4.92
N ILE A 93 -7.65 -15.14 5.35
CA ILE A 93 -7.91 -13.77 4.92
C ILE A 93 -7.52 -13.61 3.44
N ARG A 94 -8.50 -13.23 2.61
CA ARG A 94 -8.29 -12.90 1.19
C ARG A 94 -7.70 -11.49 1.05
N GLY A 95 -7.05 -11.24 -0.09
CA GLY A 95 -6.54 -9.91 -0.42
C GLY A 95 -7.64 -8.86 -0.53
N LEU A 96 -7.25 -7.58 -0.40
CA LEU A 96 -8.16 -6.44 -0.48
C LEU A 96 -9.01 -6.46 -1.75
N ILE A 97 -10.32 -6.34 -1.60
CA ILE A 97 -11.29 -6.28 -2.70
C ILE A 97 -11.53 -4.81 -3.10
N TYR A 98 -11.21 -4.45 -4.34
CA TYR A 98 -11.08 -3.04 -4.75
C TYR A 98 -12.38 -2.24 -4.76
N ALA A 99 -13.49 -2.85 -5.19
CA ALA A 99 -14.76 -2.13 -5.28
C ALA A 99 -15.30 -1.67 -3.91
N PRO A 100 -15.49 -2.58 -2.92
CA PRO A 100 -15.86 -2.18 -1.56
C PRO A 100 -14.80 -1.32 -0.87
N PHE A 101 -13.51 -1.55 -1.13
CA PHE A 101 -12.46 -0.65 -0.65
C PHE A 101 -12.63 0.78 -1.17
N ALA A 102 -12.85 0.97 -2.47
CA ALA A 102 -13.01 2.30 -3.05
C ALA A 102 -14.28 2.99 -2.54
N GLU A 103 -15.35 2.23 -2.26
CA GLU A 103 -16.56 2.72 -1.60
C GLU A 103 -16.27 3.22 -0.18
N TYR A 104 -15.60 2.41 0.64
CA TYR A 104 -15.13 2.81 1.96
C TYR A 104 -14.30 4.10 1.92
N VAL A 105 -13.36 4.20 0.99
CA VAL A 105 -12.49 5.38 0.83
C VAL A 105 -13.29 6.63 0.46
N ARG A 106 -14.27 6.52 -0.44
CA ARG A 106 -15.12 7.65 -0.84
C ARG A 106 -16.03 8.11 0.30
N GLU A 107 -16.69 7.17 0.99
CA GLU A 107 -17.72 7.52 1.97
C GLU A 107 -17.16 7.93 3.33
N VAL A 108 -16.11 7.26 3.81
CA VAL A 108 -15.57 7.50 5.15
C VAL A 108 -14.47 8.54 5.15
N HIS A 109 -13.66 8.60 4.09
CA HIS A 109 -12.49 9.48 4.01
C HIS A 109 -12.67 10.65 3.04
N ALA A 110 -13.82 10.74 2.35
CA ALA A 110 -14.10 11.77 1.35
C ALA A 110 -13.02 11.89 0.26
N VAL A 111 -12.36 10.78 -0.08
CA VAL A 111 -11.33 10.71 -1.13
C VAL A 111 -11.93 10.12 -2.39
N ASP A 112 -11.79 10.82 -3.52
CA ASP A 112 -12.26 10.31 -4.80
C ASP A 112 -11.39 9.14 -5.30
N ALA A 113 -11.93 7.93 -5.15
CA ALA A 113 -11.27 6.67 -5.47
C ALA A 113 -11.95 5.94 -6.64
N THR A 114 -11.14 5.57 -7.65
CA THR A 114 -11.58 4.90 -8.87
C THR A 114 -10.88 3.56 -9.04
N VAL A 115 -11.66 2.50 -9.26
CA VAL A 115 -11.14 1.15 -9.51
C VAL A 115 -10.80 0.96 -10.98
N HIS A 116 -9.58 0.53 -11.25
CA HIS A 116 -9.09 0.20 -12.59
C HIS A 116 -8.86 -1.31 -12.67
N ARG A 117 -9.75 -2.01 -13.37
CA ARG A 117 -9.64 -3.48 -13.59
C ARG A 117 -8.61 -3.84 -14.65
N HIS A 118 -8.40 -2.93 -15.59
CA HIS A 118 -7.34 -2.94 -16.59
C HIS A 118 -6.70 -1.56 -16.50
N LEU A 119 -5.39 -1.53 -16.33
CA LEU A 119 -4.60 -0.33 -16.18
C LEU A 119 -3.23 -0.58 -16.80
N THR A 120 -2.75 0.33 -17.65
CA THR A 120 -1.39 0.27 -18.21
C THR A 120 -0.42 1.14 -17.40
N VAL A 121 0.89 1.01 -17.68
CA VAL A 121 1.91 1.83 -17.02
C VAL A 121 1.85 3.28 -17.51
N GLU A 122 1.46 3.50 -18.76
CA GLU A 122 1.20 4.81 -19.34
C GLU A 122 0.01 5.49 -18.67
N GLU A 123 -1.10 4.78 -18.48
CA GLU A 123 -2.28 5.30 -17.77
C GLU A 123 -1.96 5.61 -16.30
N ILE A 124 -1.10 4.81 -15.64
CA ILE A 124 -0.56 5.16 -14.30
C ILE A 124 0.15 6.52 -14.36
N ALA A 125 1.03 6.70 -15.34
CA ALA A 125 1.79 7.92 -15.52
C ALA A 125 0.86 9.16 -15.69
N GLU A 126 -0.18 9.04 -16.52
CA GLU A 126 -1.17 10.09 -16.73
C GLU A 126 -1.95 10.42 -15.45
N LEU A 127 -2.33 9.40 -14.66
CA LEU A 127 -3.00 9.59 -13.38
C LEU A 127 -2.11 10.34 -12.38
N LEU A 128 -0.82 9.99 -12.32
CA LEU A 128 0.15 10.66 -11.46
C LEU A 128 0.36 12.12 -11.87
N ASP A 129 0.44 12.41 -13.17
CA ASP A 129 0.54 13.78 -13.69
C ASP A 129 -0.71 14.61 -13.39
N ALA A 130 -1.88 13.98 -13.35
CA ALA A 130 -3.13 14.60 -12.92
C ALA A 130 -3.21 14.81 -11.39
N GLY A 131 -2.13 14.55 -10.64
CA GLY A 131 -2.06 14.75 -9.20
C GLY A 131 -2.75 13.66 -8.38
N ARG A 132 -3.07 12.50 -8.99
CA ARG A 132 -3.59 11.35 -8.25
C ARG A 132 -2.45 10.51 -7.69
N THR A 133 -2.75 9.74 -6.65
CA THR A 133 -1.95 8.59 -6.23
C THR A 133 -2.56 7.31 -6.79
N VAL A 134 -1.77 6.24 -6.92
CA VAL A 134 -2.25 4.95 -7.42
C VAL A 134 -1.83 3.82 -6.48
N ILE A 135 -2.80 3.10 -5.94
CA ILE A 135 -2.55 1.80 -5.30
C ILE A 135 -2.47 0.76 -6.41
N ALA A 136 -1.25 0.30 -6.73
CA ALA A 136 -0.99 -0.62 -7.82
C ALA A 136 -0.84 -2.06 -7.30
N SER A 137 -1.47 -3.02 -8.00
CA SER A 137 -1.28 -4.44 -7.73
C SER A 137 0.00 -4.94 -8.36
N VAL A 138 0.88 -5.48 -7.54
CA VAL A 138 2.20 -5.95 -7.96
C VAL A 138 2.52 -7.29 -7.34
N HIS A 139 3.52 -7.97 -7.88
CA HIS A 139 4.14 -9.11 -7.21
C HIS A 139 5.01 -8.66 -6.04
N PHE A 140 4.98 -9.40 -4.93
CA PHE A 140 5.67 -9.02 -3.69
C PHE A 140 7.20 -8.93 -3.84
N GLU A 141 7.78 -9.63 -4.81
CA GLU A 141 9.23 -9.54 -5.12
C GLU A 141 9.66 -8.17 -5.66
N ILE A 142 8.75 -7.22 -5.87
CA ILE A 142 9.14 -5.81 -6.11
C ILE A 142 10.01 -5.23 -4.97
N ARG A 143 10.09 -5.90 -3.82
CA ARG A 143 11.11 -5.66 -2.75
C ARG A 143 12.55 -5.74 -3.27
N ARG A 144 12.79 -6.50 -4.34
CA ARG A 144 14.10 -6.80 -4.95
C ARG A 144 13.98 -6.67 -6.47
N PRO A 145 13.78 -5.45 -6.99
CA PRO A 145 13.46 -5.21 -8.41
C PRO A 145 14.59 -5.61 -9.37
N GLU A 146 15.80 -5.81 -8.87
CA GLU A 146 16.94 -6.35 -9.61
C GLU A 146 16.81 -7.86 -9.93
N ARG A 147 15.83 -8.55 -9.34
CA ARG A 147 15.56 -9.97 -9.58
C ARG A 147 14.37 -10.16 -10.52
N PRO A 148 14.31 -11.26 -11.29
CA PRO A 148 13.13 -11.55 -12.11
C PRO A 148 11.85 -11.62 -11.28
N ALA A 149 10.75 -11.08 -11.81
CA ALA A 149 9.43 -11.24 -11.21
C ALA A 149 8.94 -12.69 -11.45
N PRO A 150 8.72 -13.51 -10.40
CA PRO A 150 8.26 -14.88 -10.59
C PRO A 150 6.74 -14.96 -10.89
N GLY A 151 6.03 -13.83 -10.85
CA GLY A 151 4.59 -13.76 -11.10
C GLY A 151 4.07 -12.31 -11.06
N ARG A 152 2.75 -12.15 -10.98
CA ARG A 152 2.05 -10.86 -10.92
C ARG A 152 0.99 -10.87 -9.80
N GLY A 153 0.88 -9.76 -9.08
CA GLY A 153 -0.13 -9.56 -8.03
C GLY A 153 0.21 -10.24 -6.68
N GLY A 154 -0.74 -10.18 -5.74
CA GLY A 154 -0.55 -10.68 -4.37
C GLY A 154 -0.01 -9.63 -3.39
N HIS A 155 0.40 -8.46 -3.89
CA HIS A 155 0.82 -7.32 -3.08
C HIS A 155 0.28 -6.00 -3.63
N LEU A 156 0.22 -4.97 -2.79
CA LEU A 156 -0.19 -3.61 -3.14
C LEU A 156 0.89 -2.62 -2.69
N ILE A 157 1.21 -1.68 -3.58
CA ILE A 157 2.10 -0.54 -3.29
C ILE A 157 1.39 0.76 -3.61
N LEU A 158 1.91 1.88 -3.10
CA LEU A 158 1.42 3.22 -3.41
C LEU A 158 2.39 3.93 -4.35
N LEU A 159 1.92 4.32 -5.53
CA LEU A 159 2.60 5.25 -6.42
C LEU A 159 2.12 6.67 -6.12
N THR A 160 3.06 7.60 -5.95
CA THR A 160 2.76 8.97 -5.46
C THR A 160 3.17 10.07 -6.42
N GLY A 161 3.96 9.75 -7.44
CA GLY A 161 4.37 10.72 -8.45
C GLY A 161 5.40 10.12 -9.40
N ARG A 162 5.99 10.98 -10.21
CA ARG A 162 7.11 10.63 -11.08
C ARG A 162 8.26 11.58 -10.88
N THR A 163 9.47 11.06 -11.01
CA THR A 163 10.69 11.87 -11.04
C THR A 163 10.79 12.61 -12.37
N ALA A 164 11.69 13.61 -12.46
CA ALA A 164 11.88 14.41 -13.67
C ALA A 164 12.33 13.58 -14.89
N ASP A 165 13.02 12.46 -14.67
CA ASP A 165 13.44 11.49 -15.69
C ASP A 165 12.38 10.41 -15.97
N GLY A 166 11.18 10.52 -15.37
CA GLY A 166 10.02 9.68 -15.67
C GLY A 166 9.95 8.36 -14.89
N ALA A 167 10.79 8.16 -13.88
CA ALA A 167 10.67 7.01 -12.98
C ALA A 167 9.44 7.17 -12.07
N LEU A 168 8.80 6.04 -11.76
CA LEU A 168 7.66 5.97 -10.85
C LEU A 168 8.15 6.00 -9.41
N HIS A 169 7.71 7.00 -8.63
CA HIS A 169 8.02 7.12 -7.21
C HIS A 169 7.02 6.30 -6.38
N LEU A 170 7.53 5.33 -5.62
CA LEU A 170 6.72 4.34 -4.91
C LEU A 170 7.02 4.26 -3.42
N HIS A 171 5.98 3.91 -2.67
CA HIS A 171 6.04 3.43 -1.30
C HIS A 171 5.57 1.98 -1.22
N ASN A 172 6.38 1.12 -0.62
CA ASN A 172 6.12 -0.31 -0.48
C ASN A 172 5.86 -0.67 1.00
N PRO A 173 4.60 -1.01 1.36
CA PRO A 173 4.23 -1.43 2.71
C PRO A 173 5.00 -2.63 3.28
N SER A 174 5.66 -3.41 2.41
CA SER A 174 6.45 -4.58 2.80
C SER A 174 7.91 -4.47 2.37
N GLY A 175 8.42 -3.25 2.18
CA GLY A 175 9.84 -3.01 1.93
C GLY A 175 10.69 -3.47 3.11
N ILE A 176 11.77 -4.19 2.81
CA ILE A 176 12.65 -4.86 3.77
C ILE A 176 13.78 -3.96 4.28
N ASP A 177 13.99 -2.82 3.61
CA ASP A 177 14.97 -1.80 3.96
C ASP A 177 14.47 -0.43 3.48
N ALA A 178 15.23 0.64 3.75
CA ALA A 178 14.83 1.98 3.32
C ALA A 178 14.66 2.11 1.79
N ARG A 179 15.51 1.42 1.01
CA ARG A 179 15.52 1.51 -0.46
C ARG A 179 14.33 0.79 -1.10
N SER A 180 13.89 -0.30 -0.51
CA SER A 180 12.73 -1.06 -0.98
C SER A 180 11.42 -0.52 -0.42
N ARG A 181 11.43 0.22 0.71
CA ARG A 181 10.27 0.93 1.27
C ARG A 181 9.90 2.18 0.48
N THR A 182 10.89 2.92 0.01
CA THR A 182 10.70 4.10 -0.84
C THR A 182 11.72 4.06 -1.98
N ALA A 183 11.23 3.98 -3.21
CA ALA A 183 12.06 3.77 -4.40
C ALA A 183 11.53 4.56 -5.59
N ASP A 184 12.43 4.79 -6.54
CA ASP A 184 12.09 5.22 -7.90
C ASP A 184 12.42 4.08 -8.85
N LEU A 185 11.43 3.63 -9.63
CA LEU A 185 11.61 2.59 -10.64
C LEU A 185 11.24 3.11 -12.03
N SER A 186 12.07 2.85 -13.03
CA SER A 186 11.67 3.12 -14.41
C SER A 186 10.42 2.30 -14.76
N PRO A 187 9.57 2.77 -15.70
CA PRO A 187 8.43 2.01 -16.19
C PRO A 187 8.79 0.56 -16.57
N ALA A 188 9.92 0.37 -17.26
CA ALA A 188 10.41 -0.94 -17.69
C ALA A 188 10.85 -1.85 -16.53
N ALA A 189 11.37 -1.29 -15.43
CA ALA A 189 11.70 -2.06 -14.23
C ALA A 189 10.46 -2.42 -13.40
N PHE A 190 9.42 -1.57 -13.44
CA PHE A 190 8.17 -1.76 -12.72
C PHE A 190 7.23 -2.78 -13.40
N GLU A 191 7.08 -2.68 -14.71
CA GLU A 191 6.09 -3.42 -15.50
C GLU A 191 6.10 -4.95 -15.30
N PRO A 192 7.26 -5.64 -15.18
CA PRO A 192 7.30 -7.08 -14.96
C PRO A 192 6.54 -7.53 -13.70
N PHE A 193 6.52 -6.69 -12.65
CA PHE A 193 5.84 -6.97 -11.38
C PHE A 193 4.36 -6.58 -11.41
N PHE A 194 3.98 -5.64 -12.29
CA PHE A 194 2.66 -5.04 -12.31
C PHE A 194 1.59 -6.00 -12.84
N ALA A 195 0.47 -6.06 -12.12
CA ALA A 195 -0.63 -6.97 -12.41
C ALA A 195 -1.74 -6.35 -13.27
N GLY A 196 -1.51 -5.16 -13.84
CA GLY A 196 -2.42 -4.50 -14.78
C GLY A 196 -3.71 -3.96 -14.16
N ARG A 197 -3.70 -3.67 -12.85
CA ARG A 197 -4.90 -3.22 -12.10
C ARG A 197 -4.53 -2.45 -10.84
N GLY A 198 -5.46 -1.64 -10.36
CA GLY A 198 -5.26 -0.86 -9.13
C GLY A 198 -6.44 0.04 -8.79
N VAL A 199 -6.19 0.97 -7.88
CA VAL A 199 -7.15 2.01 -7.46
C VAL A 199 -6.43 3.35 -7.49
N SER A 200 -6.94 4.31 -8.26
CA SER A 200 -6.42 5.69 -8.22
C SER A 200 -7.21 6.52 -7.23
N MET A 201 -6.53 7.45 -6.55
CA MET A 201 -7.12 8.29 -5.51
C MET A 201 -6.70 9.74 -5.70
N ALA A 202 -7.67 10.65 -5.72
CA ALA A 202 -7.42 12.08 -5.61
C ALA A 202 -7.54 12.47 -4.14
N VAL A 203 -6.46 12.25 -3.38
CA VAL A 203 -6.40 12.77 -2.00
C VAL A 203 -6.15 14.26 -2.13
N GLY A 204 -7.10 15.07 -1.65
CA GLY A 204 -7.04 16.52 -1.77
C GLY A 204 -5.71 17.04 -1.22
N GLY A 205 -4.86 17.58 -2.11
CA GLY A 205 -3.95 18.63 -1.69
C GLY A 205 -4.79 19.74 -1.07
N ALA A 206 -4.29 20.38 0.00
CA ALA A 206 -4.93 21.53 0.62
C ALA A 206 -5.54 22.45 -0.46
N PRO A 207 -6.75 23.02 -0.27
CA PRO A 207 -7.39 23.83 -1.30
C PRO A 207 -6.41 24.91 -1.72
N GLY A 208 -5.87 24.77 -2.93
CA GLY A 208 -5.03 25.78 -3.53
C GLY A 208 -5.85 27.05 -3.57
N THR A 209 -5.40 28.05 -2.82
CA THR A 209 -5.87 29.43 -2.95
C THR A 209 -5.82 29.79 -4.42
N ARG A 210 -7.00 29.91 -5.02
CA ARG A 210 -7.19 30.72 -6.24
C ARG A 210 -6.98 32.18 -5.90
#